data_AF-A0A975FB92-F1
#
_entry.id   AF-A0A975FB92-F1
#
_cell.length_a   1.000
_cell.length_b   1.000
_cell.length_c   1.000
_cell.angle_alpha   90.00
_cell.angle_beta   90.00
_cell.angle_gamma   90.00
#
_symmetry.space_group_name_H-M   'P 1'
#
loop_
_entity.id
_entity.type
_entity.pdbx_description
1 polymer ?
#
loop_
_entity_poly.entity_id
_entity_poly.type
_entity_poly.pdbx_seq_one_letter_code
_entity_poly.pdbx_strand_id
1 'polypeptide(L)'
;MAMQQVVTMGLYGLPFEGIKGIRSEIARLQQQEVQWMDELNALQQVMRTTFGYRLPLTLSRRKNKAYAPLMWRQGKTNRRLYGGLETPEGQGILKALPPEQQRELLNIEFKRIHLNHVLGLLQYEIARLKRLESEFEAWRDRMRDVNQH
;
A
#
# COMPACT_ATOMS: atom_id res chain seq x y z
N MET A 1 -4.88 -28.14 -7.98
CA MET A 1 -6.33 -28.19 -7.73
C MET A 1 -6.75 -26.81 -7.21
N ALA A 2 -7.42 -26.02 -8.03
CA ALA A 2 -7.92 -24.71 -7.62
C ALA A 2 -9.22 -24.92 -6.85
N MET A 3 -9.26 -24.59 -5.56
CA MET A 3 -10.52 -24.48 -4.83
C MET A 3 -11.29 -23.31 -5.44
N GLN A 4 -12.34 -23.62 -6.20
CA GLN A 4 -13.39 -22.65 -6.50
C GLN A 4 -13.99 -22.22 -5.17
N GLN A 5 -13.58 -21.05 -4.67
CA GLN A 5 -14.32 -20.38 -3.62
C GLN A 5 -15.70 -20.06 -4.20
N VAL A 6 -16.71 -20.80 -3.74
CA VAL A 6 -18.11 -20.45 -3.98
C VAL A 6 -18.30 -19.08 -3.35
N VAL A 7 -18.34 -18.04 -4.17
CA VAL A 7 -18.74 -16.70 -3.74
C VAL A 7 -20.23 -16.81 -3.47
N THR A 8 -20.60 -17.10 -2.23
CA THR A 8 -21.98 -16.94 -1.76
C THR A 8 -22.33 -15.48 -1.94
N MET A 9 -23.09 -15.17 -2.99
CA MET A 9 -23.70 -13.87 -3.17
C MET A 9 -24.55 -13.61 -1.91
N GLY A 10 -24.16 -12.62 -1.13
CA GLY A 10 -24.92 -12.14 0.01
C GLY A 10 -26.25 -11.54 -0.42
N LEU A 11 -27.06 -11.20 0.58
CA LEU A 11 -28.36 -10.55 0.40
C LEU A 11 -28.25 -9.36 -0.57
N TYR A 12 -29.17 -9.30 -1.53
CA TYR A 12 -29.29 -8.24 -2.53
C TYR A 12 -28.16 -8.16 -3.58
N GLY A 13 -27.45 -9.25 -3.85
CA GLY A 13 -26.42 -9.30 -4.90
C GLY A 13 -25.07 -8.69 -4.49
N LEU A 14 -24.88 -8.47 -3.19
CA LEU A 14 -23.63 -7.99 -2.62
C LEU A 14 -22.73 -9.16 -2.21
N PRO A 15 -21.40 -9.03 -2.23
CA PRO A 15 -20.48 -10.09 -1.79
C PRO A 15 -20.48 -10.31 -0.26
N PHE A 16 -21.35 -9.64 0.50
CA PHE A 16 -21.43 -9.72 1.96
C PHE A 16 -22.88 -9.92 2.40
N GLU A 17 -23.07 -10.66 3.49
CA GLU A 17 -24.40 -10.93 4.08
C GLU A 17 -25.08 -9.66 4.65
N GLY A 18 -24.34 -8.55 4.80
CA GLY A 18 -24.86 -7.24 5.17
C GLY A 18 -23.76 -6.28 5.64
N ILE A 19 -24.16 -5.09 6.10
CA ILE A 19 -23.23 -4.01 6.51
C ILE A 19 -22.24 -4.43 7.60
N LYS A 20 -22.64 -5.32 8.51
CA LYS A 20 -21.73 -5.86 9.55
C LYS A 20 -20.57 -6.65 8.93
N GLY A 21 -20.82 -7.40 7.86
CA GLY A 21 -19.78 -8.12 7.12
C GLY A 21 -18.80 -7.18 6.44
N ILE A 22 -19.32 -6.13 5.78
CA ILE A 22 -18.49 -5.08 5.14
C ILE A 22 -17.59 -4.40 6.18
N ARG A 23 -18.14 -4.00 7.33
CA ARG A 23 -17.39 -3.35 8.41
C ARG A 23 -16.32 -4.25 9.02
N SER A 24 -16.64 -5.52 9.24
CA SER A 24 -15.68 -6.50 9.76
C SER A 24 -14.51 -6.70 8.80
N GLU A 25 -14.79 -6.78 7.49
CA GLU A 25 -13.74 -6.92 6.48
C GLU A 25 -12.88 -5.66 6.35
N ILE A 26 -13.48 -4.47 6.41
CA ILE A 26 -12.74 -3.21 6.48
C ILE A 26 -11.80 -3.21 7.70
N ALA A 27 -12.29 -3.58 8.88
CA ALA A 27 -11.50 -3.61 10.10
C ALA A 27 -10.33 -4.60 9.99
N ARG A 28 -10.57 -5.79 9.42
CA ARG A 28 -9.54 -6.81 9.16
C ARG A 28 -8.45 -6.28 8.22
N LEU A 29 -8.83 -5.64 7.12
CA LEU A 29 -7.89 -5.07 6.15
C LEU A 29 -7.12 -3.88 6.73
N GLN A 30 -7.75 -3.05 7.58
CA GLN A 30 -7.07 -1.97 8.29
C GLN A 30 -6.03 -2.48 9.29
N GLN A 31 -6.32 -3.56 10.01
CA GLN A 31 -5.32 -4.22 10.86
C GLN A 31 -4.14 -4.74 10.04
N GLN A 32 -4.42 -5.35 8.89
CA GLN A 32 -3.39 -5.80 7.97
C GLN A 32 -2.57 -4.62 7.41
N GLU A 33 -3.21 -3.50 7.07
CA GLU A 33 -2.54 -2.28 6.62
C GLU A 33 -1.54 -1.77 7.68
N VAL A 34 -1.92 -1.76 8.96
CA VAL A 34 -1.02 -1.36 10.06
C VAL A 34 0.23 -2.24 10.10
N GLN A 35 0.10 -3.56 9.99
CA GLN A 35 1.23 -4.49 9.98
C GLN A 35 2.21 -4.19 8.82
N TRP A 36 1.68 -3.96 7.61
CA TRP A 36 2.51 -3.63 6.45
C TRP A 36 3.13 -2.23 6.55
N MET A 37 2.46 -1.29 7.21
CA MET A 37 3.02 0.03 7.50
C MET A 37 4.20 -0.06 8.48
N ASP A 38 4.16 -0.99 9.43
CA ASP A 38 5.28 -1.25 10.33
C ASP A 38 6.48 -1.85 9.58
N GLU A 39 6.25 -2.80 8.68
CA GLU A 39 7.29 -3.33 7.77
C GLU A 39 7.91 -2.24 6.88
N LEU A 40 7.10 -1.30 6.41
CA LEU A 40 7.57 -0.14 5.66
C LEU A 40 8.47 0.78 6.50
N ASN A 41 8.09 1.03 7.76
CA ASN A 41 8.92 1.80 8.69
C ASN A 41 10.23 1.06 9.01
N ALA A 42 10.18 -0.25 9.19
CA ALA A 42 11.36 -1.08 9.41
C ALA A 42 12.32 -1.02 8.21
N LEU A 43 11.81 -1.10 6.97
CA LEU A 43 12.62 -0.95 5.76
C LEU A 43 13.31 0.43 5.69
N GLN A 44 12.61 1.49 6.08
CA GLN A 44 13.19 2.83 6.15
C GLN A 44 14.33 2.88 7.19
N GLN A 45 14.19 2.18 8.31
CA GLN A 45 15.23 2.09 9.33
C GLN A 45 16.42 1.27 8.84
N VAL A 46 16.20 0.13 8.18
CA VAL A 46 17.27 -0.69 7.56
C VAL A 46 18.10 0.14 6.59
N MET A 47 17.46 0.91 5.72
CA MET A 47 18.17 1.82 4.80
C MET A 47 19.08 2.80 5.56
N ARG A 48 18.59 3.39 6.66
CA ARG A 48 19.36 4.32 7.49
C ARG A 48 20.51 3.63 8.22
N THR A 49 20.31 2.42 8.74
CA THR A 49 21.36 1.70 9.48
C THR A 49 22.44 1.16 8.55
N THR A 50 22.06 0.65 7.38
CA THR A 50 23.00 0.05 6.42
C THR A 50 23.86 1.11 5.71
N PHE A 51 23.24 2.23 5.30
CA PHE A 51 23.91 3.22 4.46
C PHE A 51 24.14 4.58 5.12
N GLY A 52 23.45 4.87 6.22
CA GLY A 52 23.55 6.14 6.93
C GLY A 52 23.29 7.34 6.02
N TYR A 53 24.15 8.36 6.14
CA TYR A 53 24.15 9.55 5.29
C TYR A 53 25.15 9.46 4.12
N ARG A 54 25.73 8.27 3.88
CA ARG A 54 26.78 8.09 2.86
C ARG A 54 26.22 8.02 1.44
N LEU A 55 24.97 7.58 1.31
CA LEU A 55 24.29 7.57 0.02
C LEU A 55 23.61 8.92 -0.25
N PRO A 56 23.65 9.41 -1.50
CA PRO A 56 22.83 10.52 -1.93
C PRO A 56 21.36 10.12 -2.12
N LEU A 57 20.91 9.01 -1.53
CA LEU A 57 19.55 8.48 -1.61
C LEU A 57 19.00 8.17 -0.23
N THR A 58 17.73 8.52 -0.02
CA THR A 58 16.98 8.17 1.18
C THR A 58 15.58 7.70 0.82
N LEU A 59 15.01 6.85 1.68
CA LEU A 59 13.60 6.46 1.58
C LEU A 59 12.75 7.47 2.34
N SER A 60 11.80 8.09 1.62
CA SER A 60 10.88 9.09 2.16
C SER A 60 9.45 8.59 2.08
N ARG A 61 8.73 8.74 3.20
CA ARG A 61 7.30 8.44 3.27
C ARG A 61 6.47 9.55 2.61
N ARG A 62 5.40 9.16 1.92
CA ARG A 62 4.35 10.05 1.43
C ARG A 62 3.13 9.91 2.33
N LYS A 63 2.61 11.04 2.82
CA LYS A 63 1.33 11.06 3.57
C LYS A 63 0.11 10.95 2.66
N ASN A 64 0.19 11.42 1.40
CA ASN A 64 -0.98 11.62 0.52
C ASN A 64 -0.96 10.80 -0.78
N LYS A 65 -0.13 9.74 -0.89
CA LYS A 65 -0.13 8.86 -2.07
C LYS A 65 -0.42 7.43 -1.64
N ALA A 66 -1.61 6.96 -1.98
CA ALA A 66 -2.06 5.62 -1.59
C ALA A 66 -1.20 4.50 -2.21
N TYR A 67 -0.84 4.65 -3.48
CA TYR A 67 -0.20 3.60 -4.28
C TYR A 67 1.34 3.61 -4.23
N ALA A 68 1.96 4.55 -3.52
CA ALA A 68 3.42 4.64 -3.40
C ALA A 68 3.85 5.31 -2.08
N PRO A 69 3.57 4.65 -0.93
CA PRO A 69 3.86 5.23 0.38
C PRO A 69 5.35 5.44 0.63
N LEU A 70 6.24 4.65 0.01
CA LEU A 70 7.70 4.81 0.13
C LEU A 70 8.38 5.11 -1.22
N MET A 71 9.10 6.23 -1.29
CA MET A 71 9.76 6.72 -2.49
C MET A 71 11.22 7.06 -2.26
N TRP A 72 12.04 6.94 -3.31
CA TRP A 72 13.40 7.46 -3.34
C TRP A 72 13.42 8.99 -3.37
N ARG A 73 14.31 9.55 -2.54
CA ARG A 73 14.65 10.97 -2.50
C ARG A 73 16.15 11.12 -2.69
N GLN A 74 16.54 12.04 -3.56
CA GLN A 74 17.94 12.32 -3.84
C GLN A 74 18.43 13.54 -3.05
N GLY A 75 19.50 13.37 -2.28
CA GLY A 75 20.17 14.43 -1.51
C GLY A 75 19.30 15.14 -0.46
N LYS A 76 19.75 16.34 -0.04
CA LYS A 76 19.02 17.22 0.89
C LYS A 76 17.89 18.00 0.22
N THR A 77 17.97 18.20 -1.09
CA THR A 77 16.94 18.90 -1.85
C THR A 77 15.67 18.04 -1.93
N ASN A 78 14.51 18.66 -2.12
CA ASN A 78 13.23 17.95 -2.30
C ASN A 78 13.14 17.23 -3.67
N ARG A 79 14.28 17.01 -4.36
CA ARG A 79 14.32 16.36 -5.67
C ARG A 79 14.10 14.87 -5.52
N ARG A 80 13.12 14.39 -6.29
CA ARG A 80 12.61 13.02 -6.23
C ARG A 80 13.26 12.25 -7.36
N LEU A 81 13.63 11.01 -7.08
CA LEU A 81 14.06 10.08 -8.10
C LEU A 81 12.80 9.35 -8.60
N TYR A 82 12.05 9.98 -9.52
CA TYR A 82 10.87 9.36 -10.12
C TYR A 82 11.32 8.19 -11.00
N GLY A 83 10.81 6.98 -10.73
CA GLY A 83 11.29 5.71 -11.32
C GLY A 83 12.23 4.93 -10.39
N GLY A 84 12.96 5.61 -9.52
CA GLY A 84 13.84 4.92 -8.56
C GLY A 84 15.17 4.47 -9.20
N LEU A 85 15.67 3.30 -8.80
CA LEU A 85 17.00 2.83 -9.21
C LEU A 85 17.11 2.47 -10.71
N GLU A 86 15.97 2.34 -11.41
CA GLU A 86 15.92 2.10 -12.86
C GLU A 86 16.31 3.33 -13.71
N THR A 87 16.29 4.53 -13.11
CA THR A 87 16.69 5.77 -13.78
C THR A 87 18.19 5.80 -14.09
N PRO A 88 18.65 6.54 -15.11
CA PRO A 88 20.08 6.74 -15.37
C PRO A 88 20.85 7.23 -14.14
N GLU A 89 20.26 8.13 -13.36
CA GLU A 89 20.82 8.63 -12.11
C GLU A 89 20.89 7.53 -11.03
N GLY A 90 19.82 6.74 -10.90
CA GLY A 90 19.79 5.58 -10.00
C GLY A 90 20.84 4.53 -10.34
N GLN A 91 21.00 4.23 -11.63
CA GLN A 91 22.02 3.32 -12.15
C GLN A 91 23.44 3.87 -11.94
N GLY A 92 23.64 5.18 -12.07
CA GLY A 92 24.92 5.83 -11.76
C GLY A 92 25.31 5.64 -10.28
N ILE A 93 24.34 5.79 -9.37
CA ILE A 93 24.55 5.57 -7.93
C ILE A 93 24.84 4.10 -7.65
N LEU A 94 24.08 3.18 -8.26
CA LEU A 94 24.28 1.75 -8.08
C LEU A 94 25.70 1.33 -8.52
N LYS A 95 26.13 1.76 -9.70
CA LYS A 95 27.47 1.43 -10.25
C LYS A 95 28.62 1.98 -9.41
N ALA A 96 28.40 3.07 -8.67
CA ALA A 96 29.42 3.68 -7.82
C ALA A 96 29.64 2.93 -6.49
N LEU A 97 28.76 1.98 -6.14
CA LEU A 97 28.86 1.23 -4.89
C LEU A 97 29.70 -0.04 -5.02
N PRO A 98 30.36 -0.49 -3.94
CA PRO A 98 30.94 -1.83 -3.88
C PRO A 98 29.88 -2.93 -4.14
N PRO A 99 30.24 -4.08 -4.72
CA PRO A 99 29.29 -5.13 -5.09
C PRO A 99 28.36 -5.60 -3.95
N GLU A 100 28.85 -5.67 -2.72
CA GLU A 100 28.03 -6.04 -1.56
C GLU A 100 26.96 -4.98 -1.25
N GLN A 101 27.34 -3.71 -1.30
CA GLN A 101 26.42 -2.58 -1.10
C GLN A 101 25.41 -2.46 -2.24
N GLN A 102 25.79 -2.82 -3.47
CA GLN A 102 24.84 -2.91 -4.58
C GLN A 102 23.76 -3.96 -4.30
N ARG A 103 24.15 -5.16 -3.84
CA ARG A 103 23.20 -6.23 -3.50
C ARG A 103 22.25 -5.79 -2.39
N GLU A 104 22.78 -5.17 -1.33
CA GLU A 104 21.96 -4.65 -0.23
C GLU A 104 20.96 -3.58 -0.72
N LEU A 105 21.40 -2.64 -1.56
CA LEU A 105 20.53 -1.60 -2.09
C LEU A 105 19.44 -2.17 -3.01
N LEU A 106 19.75 -3.18 -3.83
CA LEU A 106 18.79 -3.88 -4.67
C LEU A 106 17.79 -4.70 -3.83
N ASN A 107 18.23 -5.34 -2.75
CA ASN A 107 17.35 -6.04 -1.81
C ASN A 107 16.35 -5.08 -1.15
N ILE A 108 16.82 -3.89 -0.75
CA ILE A 108 15.96 -2.83 -0.22
C ILE A 108 14.96 -2.37 -1.30
N GLU A 109 15.40 -2.20 -2.54
CA GLU A 109 14.53 -1.79 -3.63
C GLU A 109 13.44 -2.82 -3.92
N PHE A 110 13.79 -4.09 -3.97
CA PHE A 110 12.84 -5.18 -4.14
C PHE A 110 11.77 -5.16 -3.03
N LYS A 111 12.20 -5.06 -1.77
CA LYS A 111 11.28 -4.95 -0.62
C LYS A 111 10.40 -3.70 -0.71
N ARG A 112 10.95 -2.55 -1.11
CA ARG A 112 10.18 -1.30 -1.28
C ARG A 112 9.07 -1.48 -2.31
N ILE A 113 9.38 -2.04 -3.48
CA ILE A 113 8.41 -2.27 -4.55
C ILE A 113 7.31 -3.20 -4.05
N HIS A 114 7.67 -4.32 -3.41
CA HIS A 114 6.71 -5.26 -2.83
C HIS A 114 5.78 -4.59 -1.81
N LEU A 115 6.34 -3.89 -0.82
CA LEU A 115 5.54 -3.22 0.22
C LEU A 115 4.62 -2.14 -0.35
N ASN A 116 5.10 -1.35 -1.30
CA ASN A 116 4.27 -0.37 -1.98
C ASN A 116 3.10 -1.02 -2.73
N HIS A 117 3.34 -2.16 -3.39
CA HIS A 117 2.31 -2.88 -4.10
C HIS A 117 1.24 -3.43 -3.15
N VAL A 118 1.66 -4.12 -2.08
CA VAL A 118 0.74 -4.70 -1.09
C VAL A 118 -0.10 -3.62 -0.41
N LEU A 119 0.53 -2.53 0.06
CA LEU A 119 -0.19 -1.41 0.67
C LEU A 119 -1.14 -0.73 -0.34
N GLY A 120 -0.72 -0.58 -1.60
CA GLY A 120 -1.57 -0.03 -2.65
C GLY A 120 -2.83 -0.86 -2.88
N LEU A 121 -2.71 -2.20 -2.88
CA LEU A 121 -3.85 -3.11 -3.00
C LEU A 121 -4.77 -3.03 -1.78
N LEU A 122 -4.22 -3.04 -0.57
CA LEU A 122 -5.00 -2.95 0.66
C LEU A 122 -5.80 -1.64 0.73
N GLN A 123 -5.15 -0.51 0.44
CA GLN A 123 -5.80 0.79 0.47
C GLN A 123 -6.87 0.93 -0.62
N TYR A 124 -6.63 0.37 -1.81
CA TYR A 124 -7.63 0.31 -2.85
C TYR A 124 -8.86 -0.49 -2.38
N GLU A 125 -8.64 -1.66 -1.78
CA GLU A 125 -9.72 -2.53 -1.33
C GLU A 125 -10.51 -1.90 -0.17
N ILE A 126 -9.82 -1.29 0.81
CA ILE A 126 -10.47 -0.51 1.87
C ILE A 126 -11.34 0.61 1.28
N ALA A 127 -10.82 1.35 0.29
CA ALA A 127 -11.58 2.42 -0.37
C ALA A 127 -12.78 1.89 -1.18
N ARG A 128 -12.65 0.70 -1.79
CA ARG A 128 -13.75 0.02 -2.48
C ARG A 128 -14.85 -0.39 -1.50
N LEU A 129 -14.48 -1.00 -0.37
CA LEU A 129 -15.43 -1.44 0.65
C LEU A 129 -16.13 -0.28 1.36
N LYS A 130 -15.42 0.82 1.64
CA LYS A 130 -16.03 2.04 2.18
C LYS A 130 -17.06 2.66 1.24
N ARG A 131 -16.82 2.61 -0.08
CA ARG A 131 -17.82 3.04 -1.07
C ARG A 131 -19.04 2.13 -1.03
N LEU A 132 -18.82 0.82 -0.99
CA LEU A 132 -19.90 -0.16 -0.89
C LEU A 132 -20.72 0.01 0.41
N GLU A 133 -20.08 0.30 1.53
CA GLU A 133 -20.74 0.62 2.80
C GLU A 133 -21.68 1.83 2.66
N SER A 134 -21.19 2.93 2.08
CA SER A 134 -22.00 4.13 1.83
C SER A 134 -23.18 3.87 0.88
N GLU A 135 -22.97 3.08 -0.17
CA GLU A 135 -24.03 2.69 -1.12
C GLU A 135 -25.12 1.85 -0.43
N PHE A 136 -24.72 0.93 0.46
CA PHE A 136 -25.66 0.13 1.25
C PHE A 136 -26.48 0.99 2.22
N GLU A 137 -25.85 1.94 2.91
CA GLU A 137 -26.56 2.86 3.80
C GLU A 137 -27.56 3.73 3.03
N ALA A 138 -27.17 4.31 1.90
CA ALA A 138 -28.05 5.10 1.06
C ALA A 138 -29.25 4.28 0.53
N TRP A 139 -29.02 3.04 0.12
CA TRP A 139 -30.10 2.14 -0.29
C TRP A 139 -31.06 1.85 0.87
N ARG A 140 -30.54 1.54 2.06
CA ARG A 140 -31.37 1.26 3.24
C ARG A 140 -32.23 2.46 3.62
N ASP A 141 -31.66 3.66 3.57
CA ASP A 141 -32.38 4.89 3.90
C ASP A 141 -33.48 5.16 2.86
N ARG A 142 -33.19 4.97 1.56
CA ARG A 142 -34.22 5.04 0.50
C ARG A 142 -35.36 4.03 0.70
N MET A 143 -35.05 2.80 1.09
CA MET A 143 -36.09 1.77 1.35
C MET A 143 -36.95 2.12 2.57
N ARG A 144 -36.39 2.80 3.57
CA ARG A 144 -37.17 3.30 4.72
C ARG A 144 -38.15 4.36 4.28
N ASP A 145 -37.72 5.31 3.46
CA ASP A 145 -38.58 6.37 2.94
C ASP A 145 -39.73 5.79 2.10
N VAL A 146 -39.44 4.81 1.24
CA VAL A 146 -40.45 4.13 0.42
C VAL A 146 -41.47 3.35 1.26
N ASN A 147 -41.06 2.75 2.37
CA ASN A 147 -41.96 1.98 3.25
C ASN A 147 -42.79 2.85 4.21
N GLN A 148 -42.47 4.14 4.33
CA GLN A 148 -43.22 5.10 5.15
C GLN A 148 -44.31 5.85 4.36
N HIS A 149 -44.39 5.62 3.05
CA HIS A 149 -45.38 6.14 2.11
C HIS A 149 -46.21 5.00 1.51
#